data_AF-W9ZCQ7-F1
#
_entry.id   AF-W9ZCQ7-F1
#
_cell.length_a   1.000
_cell.length_b   1.000
_cell.length_c   1.000
_cell.angle_alpha   90.00
_cell.angle_beta   90.00
_cell.angle_gamma   90.00
#
_symmetry.space_group_name_H-M   'P 1'
#
loop_
_entity.id
_entity.type
_entity.pdbx_description
1 polymer ?
#
loop_
_entity_poly.entity_id
_entity_poly.type
_entity_poly.pdbx_seq_one_letter_code
_entity_poly.pdbx_strand_id
1 'polypeptide(L)'
;MSSLTNSDSTCDFVDGNPDLYGLGIRVGIYLQWISTWLCITVDPSSAQATHEVNSIFVFAIIIATIQAAHLGTIRPIEAYIMIQFSLGFFLTSLSILGVRLQLLGPGRIAEFLSCCCNLLRRIIKSLIDQPMSRQAEARQADERQAGERQAEGRQADERQADERQADERQGAASTVKWLNRVLSQLPLTSISFLKPVTLSWSGVLWRSNIAGIVVGFNLWFWYSGINELYPGRTCVPTIFMFSRQSLEGPVEQFCTTMGVILAVVVYLLWLYLALISLRLFIFFLVCVFREIAFRGAEHIREGAVDKFQEALQSLNPILKPIEIVARAMPGPGVVNLMAPYLSTDFWATPLDRIPKLSDILRLYAALMSGGLSPDNRPSNLRPGVQKTYGHFRAIDYWCLAAC
;
A
#
# COMPACT_ATOMS: atom_id res chain seq x y z
N MET A 1 -65.06 -0.21 -12.99
CA MET A 1 -64.85 -1.39 -12.13
C MET A 1 -63.82 -2.27 -12.83
N SER A 2 -62.55 -1.98 -12.58
CA SER A 2 -61.41 -2.65 -13.20
C SER A 2 -60.82 -3.58 -12.15
N SER A 3 -60.92 -4.88 -12.41
CA SER A 3 -60.37 -5.95 -11.58
C SER A 3 -58.85 -5.87 -11.61
N LEU A 4 -58.26 -5.13 -10.67
CA LEU A 4 -56.86 -5.27 -10.27
C LEU A 4 -56.76 -6.58 -9.48
N THR A 5 -56.64 -7.70 -10.19
CA THR A 5 -56.21 -8.95 -9.58
C THR A 5 -54.81 -8.71 -9.03
N ASN A 6 -54.74 -8.62 -7.71
CA ASN A 6 -53.54 -8.58 -6.89
C ASN A 6 -52.71 -9.83 -7.22
N SER A 7 -51.88 -9.74 -8.26
CA SER A 7 -50.71 -10.59 -8.39
C SER A 7 -49.72 -10.13 -7.32
N ASP A 8 -50.06 -10.40 -6.06
CA ASP A 8 -49.07 -10.49 -5.00
C ASP A 8 -48.14 -11.61 -5.45
N SER A 9 -47.14 -11.25 -6.27
CA SER A 9 -45.99 -12.07 -6.57
C SER A 9 -45.29 -12.26 -5.25
N THR A 10 -45.74 -13.26 -4.49
CA THR A 10 -45.11 -13.72 -3.27
C THR A 10 -43.68 -14.04 -3.65
N CYS A 11 -42.76 -13.16 -3.29
CA CYS A 11 -41.35 -13.42 -3.42
C CYS A 11 -41.07 -14.66 -2.58
N ASP A 12 -40.85 -15.79 -3.26
CA ASP A 12 -40.61 -17.06 -2.60
C ASP A 12 -39.46 -16.93 -1.62
N PHE A 13 -39.60 -17.62 -0.48
CA PHE A 13 -38.58 -17.65 0.55
C PHE A 13 -37.23 -18.01 -0.09
N VAL A 14 -36.28 -17.09 0.04
CA VAL A 14 -34.97 -17.21 -0.58
C VAL A 14 -34.20 -18.32 0.11
N ASP A 15 -34.13 -19.48 -0.53
CA ASP A 15 -33.22 -20.54 -0.09
C ASP A 15 -31.78 -20.09 -0.42
N GLY A 16 -31.04 -19.77 0.63
CA GLY A 16 -29.67 -19.29 0.51
C GLY A 16 -28.72 -20.44 0.24
N ASN A 17 -27.64 -20.18 -0.49
CA ASN A 17 -26.60 -21.14 -0.79
C ASN A 17 -25.91 -21.59 0.53
N PRO A 18 -26.11 -22.84 0.97
CA PRO A 18 -25.56 -23.33 2.23
C PRO A 18 -24.03 -23.44 2.20
N ASP A 19 -23.42 -23.53 1.01
CA ASP A 19 -21.97 -23.63 0.86
C ASP A 19 -21.27 -22.29 1.06
N LEU A 20 -21.96 -21.18 0.80
CA LEU A 20 -21.43 -19.84 1.05
C LEU A 20 -21.81 -19.36 2.44
N TYR A 21 -23.10 -19.44 2.80
CA TYR A 21 -23.64 -18.83 4.01
C TYR A 21 -24.38 -19.83 4.91
N GLY A 22 -23.94 -21.09 4.92
CA GLY A 22 -24.46 -22.12 5.81
C GLY A 22 -24.18 -21.85 7.29
N LEU A 23 -24.90 -22.56 8.16
CA LEU A 23 -24.81 -22.42 9.62
C LEU A 23 -23.37 -22.58 10.14
N GLY A 24 -22.62 -23.56 9.62
CA GLY A 24 -21.24 -23.82 10.02
C GLY A 24 -20.30 -22.64 9.74
N ILE A 25 -20.41 -22.01 8.57
CA ILE A 25 -19.59 -20.85 8.19
C ILE A 25 -19.90 -19.66 9.09
N ARG A 26 -21.19 -19.40 9.37
CA ARG A 26 -21.61 -18.31 10.29
C ARG A 26 -21.03 -18.50 11.68
N VAL A 27 -21.23 -19.69 12.26
CA VAL A 27 -20.71 -20.02 13.60
C VAL A 27 -19.19 -19.92 13.62
N GLY A 28 -18.51 -20.43 12.59
CA GLY A 28 -17.05 -20.30 12.42
C GLY A 28 -16.59 -18.84 12.43
N ILE A 29 -17.21 -17.98 11.61
CA ILE A 29 -16.91 -16.54 11.54
C ILE A 29 -17.06 -15.90 12.92
N TYR A 30 -18.19 -16.10 13.60
CA TYR A 30 -18.44 -15.47 14.90
C TYR A 30 -17.49 -15.96 15.99
N LEU A 31 -17.24 -17.27 16.07
CA LEU A 31 -16.30 -17.83 17.03
C LEU A 31 -14.88 -17.32 16.78
N GLN A 32 -14.45 -17.24 15.53
CA GLN A 32 -13.16 -16.69 15.15
C GLN A 32 -13.07 -15.19 15.50
N TRP A 33 -14.17 -14.45 15.33
CA TRP A 33 -14.24 -13.05 15.70
C TRP A 33 -14.05 -12.84 17.20
N ILE A 34 -14.81 -13.59 18.01
CA ILE A 34 -14.75 -13.54 19.48
C ILE A 34 -13.39 -14.01 19.98
N SER A 35 -12.89 -15.14 19.45
CA SER A 35 -11.57 -15.67 19.80
C SER A 35 -10.47 -14.64 19.54
N THR A 36 -10.50 -13.99 18.38
CA THR A 36 -9.53 -12.94 18.06
C THR A 36 -9.63 -11.75 18.99
N TRP A 37 -10.86 -11.32 19.29
CA TRP A 37 -11.08 -10.22 20.21
C TRP A 37 -10.57 -10.54 21.61
N LEU A 38 -10.80 -11.76 22.10
CA LEU A 38 -10.26 -12.26 23.37
C LEU A 38 -8.73 -12.33 23.34
N CYS A 39 -8.12 -12.90 22.30
CA CYS A 39 -6.66 -12.95 22.16
C CYS A 39 -6.04 -11.54 22.19
N ILE A 40 -6.59 -10.59 21.44
CA ILE A 40 -6.09 -9.20 21.42
C ILE A 40 -6.18 -8.56 22.81
N THR A 41 -7.22 -8.88 23.57
CA THR A 41 -7.49 -8.25 24.88
C THR A 41 -6.69 -8.89 26.01
N VAL A 42 -6.58 -10.22 26.01
CA VAL A 42 -5.98 -11.00 27.11
C VAL A 42 -4.48 -11.23 26.88
N ASP A 43 -4.08 -11.56 25.65
CA ASP A 43 -2.69 -11.88 25.31
C ASP A 43 -2.30 -11.30 23.93
N PRO A 44 -1.98 -10.00 23.87
CA PRO A 44 -1.58 -9.35 22.63
C PRO A 44 -0.29 -9.91 22.03
N SER A 45 0.51 -10.68 22.80
CA SER A 45 1.73 -11.32 22.29
C SER A 45 1.41 -12.47 21.34
N SER A 46 0.35 -13.25 21.63
CA SER A 46 -0.13 -14.35 20.79
C SER A 46 -1.06 -13.90 19.65
N ALA A 47 -1.53 -12.65 19.67
CA ALA A 47 -2.50 -12.13 18.69
C ALA A 47 -2.02 -12.22 17.23
N GLN A 48 -0.70 -12.26 16.99
CA GLN A 48 -0.14 -12.40 15.65
C GLN A 48 -0.61 -13.69 14.95
N ALA A 49 -0.54 -14.84 15.65
CA ALA A 49 -0.93 -16.12 15.08
C ALA A 49 -2.42 -16.09 14.67
N THR A 50 -3.26 -15.48 15.50
CA THR A 50 -4.68 -15.31 15.20
C THR A 50 -4.91 -14.40 13.99
N HIS A 51 -4.14 -13.31 13.84
CA HIS A 51 -4.22 -12.46 12.65
C HIS A 51 -3.83 -13.20 11.36
N GLU A 52 -2.86 -14.11 11.40
CA GLU A 52 -2.47 -14.92 10.25
C GLU A 52 -3.61 -15.85 9.81
N VAL A 53 -4.17 -16.62 10.75
CA VAL A 53 -5.31 -17.52 10.49
C VAL A 53 -6.53 -16.74 9.96
N ASN A 54 -6.85 -15.60 10.57
CA ASN A 54 -7.94 -14.75 10.10
C ASN A 54 -7.71 -14.21 8.70
N SER A 55 -6.48 -13.84 8.36
CA SER A 55 -6.17 -13.31 7.02
C SER A 55 -6.36 -14.37 5.94
N ILE A 56 -5.94 -15.61 6.20
CA ILE A 56 -6.16 -16.75 5.31
C ILE A 56 -7.67 -17.01 5.14
N PHE A 57 -8.41 -16.96 6.25
CA PHE A 57 -9.85 -17.18 6.23
C PHE A 57 -10.61 -16.10 5.46
N VAL A 58 -10.31 -14.82 5.67
CA VAL A 58 -10.91 -13.71 4.91
C VAL A 58 -10.55 -13.79 3.43
N PHE A 59 -9.31 -14.20 3.11
CA PHE A 59 -8.89 -14.44 1.74
C PHE A 59 -9.71 -15.57 1.09
N ALA A 60 -9.93 -16.68 1.79
CA ALA A 60 -10.75 -17.78 1.28
C ALA A 60 -12.21 -17.34 1.04
N ILE A 61 -12.81 -16.60 1.98
CA ILE A 61 -14.18 -16.08 1.84
C ILE A 61 -14.30 -15.17 0.61
N ILE A 62 -13.37 -14.22 0.43
CA ILE A 62 -13.48 -13.27 -0.68
C ILE A 62 -13.26 -13.96 -2.03
N ILE A 63 -12.35 -14.93 -2.13
CA ILE A 63 -12.15 -15.70 -3.36
C ILE A 63 -13.37 -16.56 -3.69
N ALA A 64 -13.95 -17.26 -2.71
CA ALA A 64 -15.17 -18.03 -2.91
C ALA A 64 -16.35 -17.13 -3.34
N THR A 65 -16.46 -15.94 -2.75
CA THR A 65 -17.49 -14.95 -3.11
C THR A 65 -17.31 -14.44 -4.54
N ILE A 66 -16.07 -14.11 -4.95
CA ILE A 66 -15.75 -13.70 -6.31
C ILE A 66 -16.08 -14.81 -7.31
N GLN A 67 -15.70 -16.06 -6.99
CA GLN A 67 -15.95 -17.21 -7.86
C GLN A 67 -17.45 -17.46 -8.01
N ALA A 68 -18.22 -17.44 -6.93
CA ALA A 68 -19.66 -17.63 -6.98
C ALA A 68 -20.39 -16.47 -7.70
N ALA A 69 -19.89 -15.24 -7.56
CA ALA A 69 -20.37 -14.10 -8.32
C ALA A 69 -20.12 -14.26 -9.82
N HIS A 70 -18.91 -14.69 -10.19
CA HIS A 70 -18.56 -14.94 -11.59
C HIS A 70 -19.41 -16.06 -12.23
N LEU A 71 -19.76 -17.10 -11.46
CA LEU A 71 -20.61 -18.19 -11.92
C LEU A 71 -22.11 -17.85 -11.88
N GLY A 72 -22.50 -16.69 -11.35
CA GLY A 72 -23.91 -16.33 -11.16
C GLY A 72 -24.66 -17.22 -10.17
N THR A 73 -23.94 -17.93 -9.29
CA THR A 73 -24.53 -18.87 -8.31
C THR A 73 -24.82 -18.21 -6.97
N ILE A 74 -24.33 -16.98 -6.75
CA ILE A 74 -24.55 -16.20 -5.53
C ILE A 74 -25.65 -15.15 -5.75
N ARG A 75 -26.51 -14.99 -4.76
CA ARG A 75 -27.51 -13.92 -4.76
C ARG A 75 -26.90 -12.61 -4.24
N PRO A 76 -27.38 -11.43 -4.65
CA PRO A 76 -26.83 -10.14 -4.19
C PRO A 76 -26.79 -10.00 -2.65
N ILE A 77 -27.82 -10.51 -1.96
CA ILE A 77 -27.89 -10.50 -0.50
C ILE A 77 -26.76 -11.30 0.16
N GLU A 78 -26.38 -12.43 -0.43
CA GLU A 78 -25.32 -13.29 0.08
C GLU A 78 -23.96 -12.65 -0.16
N ALA A 79 -23.74 -12.11 -1.36
CA ALA A 79 -22.54 -11.35 -1.69
C ALA A 79 -22.36 -10.15 -0.74
N TYR A 80 -23.43 -9.40 -0.48
CA TYR A 80 -23.43 -8.31 0.50
C TYR A 80 -22.98 -8.79 1.89
N ILE A 81 -23.57 -9.87 2.41
CA ILE A 81 -23.21 -10.38 3.75
C ILE A 81 -21.75 -10.84 3.80
N MET A 82 -21.26 -11.54 2.77
CA MET A 82 -19.87 -11.98 2.69
C MET A 82 -18.90 -10.79 2.68
N ILE A 83 -19.22 -9.77 1.88
CA ILE A 83 -18.45 -8.52 1.83
C ILE A 83 -18.44 -7.85 3.21
N GLN A 84 -19.59 -7.78 3.90
CA GLN A 84 -19.66 -7.20 5.24
C GLN A 84 -18.83 -7.96 6.26
N PHE A 85 -18.76 -9.30 6.18
CA PHE A 85 -17.86 -10.06 7.04
C PHE A 85 -16.40 -9.76 6.75
N SER A 86 -15.99 -9.79 5.48
CA SER A 86 -14.61 -9.47 5.09
C SER A 86 -14.21 -8.05 5.52
N LEU A 87 -15.06 -7.05 5.30
CA LEU A 87 -14.84 -5.68 5.74
C LEU A 87 -14.84 -5.55 7.27
N GLY A 88 -15.78 -6.22 7.93
CA GLY A 88 -15.90 -6.28 9.38
C GLY A 88 -14.62 -6.80 10.02
N PHE A 89 -14.00 -7.85 9.46
CA PHE A 89 -12.71 -8.34 9.90
C PHE A 89 -11.65 -7.23 9.85
N PHE A 90 -11.51 -6.47 8.76
CA PHE A 90 -10.50 -5.40 8.68
C PHE A 90 -10.76 -4.23 9.64
N LEU A 91 -12.04 -3.85 9.83
CA LEU A 91 -12.42 -2.76 10.74
C LEU A 91 -12.21 -3.12 12.20
N THR A 92 -12.43 -4.39 12.55
CA THR A 92 -12.33 -4.86 13.92
C THR A 92 -11.03 -5.62 14.14
N SER A 93 -10.89 -6.84 13.65
CA SER A 93 -9.82 -7.76 14.05
C SER A 93 -8.52 -7.61 13.27
N LEU A 94 -8.56 -7.52 11.94
CA LEU A 94 -7.44 -7.47 11.01
C LEU A 94 -7.04 -6.03 10.68
N SER A 95 -6.68 -5.24 11.69
CA SER A 95 -6.17 -3.88 11.40
C SER A 95 -4.97 -3.96 10.44
N ILE A 96 -5.05 -3.30 9.28
CA ILE A 96 -4.07 -3.42 8.19
C ILE A 96 -2.63 -3.19 8.70
N LEU A 97 -2.46 -2.18 9.55
CA LEU A 97 -1.19 -1.84 10.19
C LEU A 97 -1.08 -2.28 11.65
N GLY A 98 -2.12 -2.90 12.22
CA GLY A 98 -2.16 -3.22 13.65
C GLY A 98 -2.53 -2.02 14.54
N VAL A 99 -3.09 -0.95 13.97
CA VAL A 99 -3.51 0.27 14.69
C VAL A 99 -4.39 -0.05 15.89
N ARG A 100 -5.28 -1.07 15.79
CA ARG A 100 -6.14 -1.47 16.91
C ARG A 100 -5.37 -1.97 18.14
N LEU A 101 -4.26 -2.68 17.94
CA LEU A 101 -3.40 -3.12 19.05
C LEU A 101 -2.78 -1.92 19.79
N GLN A 102 -2.66 -0.77 19.12
CA GLN A 102 -2.22 0.48 19.73
C GLN A 102 -3.37 1.26 20.36
N LEU A 103 -4.54 1.26 19.72
CA LEU A 103 -5.70 2.06 20.13
C LEU A 103 -6.35 1.59 21.44
N LEU A 104 -6.21 0.31 21.80
CA LEU A 104 -6.78 -0.23 23.04
C LEU A 104 -5.96 0.10 24.31
N GLY A 105 -4.76 0.66 24.17
CA GLY A 105 -3.94 1.07 25.32
C GLY A 105 -4.27 2.49 25.80
N PRO A 106 -4.67 2.71 27.07
CA PRO A 106 -4.82 4.07 27.61
C PRO A 106 -3.47 4.81 27.50
N GLY A 107 -3.47 5.98 26.87
CA GLY A 107 -2.27 6.81 26.61
C GLY A 107 -1.70 6.70 25.18
N ARG A 108 -1.81 5.54 24.52
CA ARG A 108 -1.26 5.35 23.16
C ARG A 108 -2.05 6.08 22.07
N ILE A 109 -3.35 6.31 22.29
CA ILE A 109 -4.18 7.11 21.38
C ILE A 109 -3.62 8.53 21.24
N ALA A 110 -3.17 9.15 22.34
CA ALA A 110 -2.63 10.51 22.29
C ALA A 110 -1.31 10.56 21.50
N GLU A 111 -0.44 9.56 21.67
CA GLU A 111 0.79 9.43 20.89
C GLU A 111 0.49 9.20 19.40
N PHE A 112 -0.45 8.31 19.09
CA PHE A 112 -0.89 8.03 17.73
C PHE A 112 -1.47 9.28 17.07
N LEU A 113 -2.41 9.98 17.72
CA LEU A 113 -3.02 11.21 17.21
C LEU A 113 -1.98 12.31 17.03
N SER A 114 -1.05 12.48 17.98
CA SER A 114 0.05 13.43 17.85
C SER A 114 0.93 13.10 16.63
N CYS A 115 1.23 11.83 16.40
CA CYS A 115 2.01 11.39 15.25
C CYS A 115 1.25 11.59 13.93
N CYS A 116 -0.03 11.21 13.86
CA CYS A 116 -0.90 11.48 12.71
C CYS A 116 -1.01 12.98 12.42
N CYS A 117 -1.19 13.81 13.44
CA CYS A 117 -1.21 15.27 13.29
C CYS A 117 0.12 15.80 12.76
N ASN A 118 1.25 15.28 13.23
CA ASN A 118 2.58 15.67 12.73
C ASN A 118 2.82 15.23 11.29
N LEU A 119 2.40 14.02 10.92
CA LEU A 119 2.48 13.51 9.55
C LEU A 119 1.58 14.32 8.61
N LEU A 120 0.33 14.55 9.00
CA LEU A 120 -0.63 15.36 8.25
C LEU A 120 -0.11 16.79 8.08
N ARG A 121 0.46 17.39 9.14
CA ARG A 121 1.10 18.72 9.07
C ARG A 121 2.26 18.74 8.08
N ARG A 122 3.09 17.70 8.01
CA ARG A 122 4.19 17.59 7.02
C ARG A 122 3.65 17.48 5.60
N ILE A 123 2.60 16.70 5.37
CA ILE A 123 1.95 16.55 4.07
C ILE A 123 1.28 17.87 3.65
N ILE A 124 0.56 18.53 4.55
CA ILE A 124 -0.08 19.82 4.27
C ILE A 124 0.98 20.89 3.97
N LYS A 125 2.07 20.92 4.75
CA LYS A 125 3.17 21.87 4.49
C LYS A 125 3.80 21.64 3.12
N SER A 126 4.05 20.38 2.73
CA SER A 126 4.59 20.07 1.40
C SER A 126 3.62 20.37 0.26
N LEU A 127 2.31 20.31 0.51
CA LEU A 127 1.26 20.74 -0.42
C LEU A 127 1.18 22.26 -0.55
N ILE A 128 1.22 23.02 0.55
CA ILE A 128 1.07 24.48 0.55
C ILE A 128 2.30 25.20 0.00
N ASP A 129 3.51 24.70 0.26
CA ASP A 129 4.74 25.37 -0.15
C ASP A 129 4.98 25.29 -1.68
N GLN A 130 4.28 24.42 -2.42
CA GLN A 130 4.46 24.26 -3.87
C GLN A 130 3.72 25.26 -4.78
N PRO A 131 2.42 25.57 -4.62
CA PRO A 131 1.68 26.41 -5.56
C PRO A 131 2.14 27.87 -5.56
N MET A 132 2.58 28.40 -4.41
CA MET A 132 2.92 29.82 -4.27
C MET A 132 4.18 30.23 -5.04
N SER A 133 5.19 29.37 -5.11
CA SER A 133 6.42 29.67 -5.85
C SER A 133 6.19 29.64 -7.37
N ARG A 134 5.44 28.64 -7.86
CA ARG A 134 5.13 28.52 -9.30
C ARG A 134 4.14 29.58 -9.78
N GLN A 135 3.16 29.98 -8.96
CA GLN A 135 2.25 31.07 -9.34
C GLN A 135 2.98 32.41 -9.41
N ALA A 136 3.98 32.65 -8.57
CA ALA A 136 4.79 33.86 -8.66
C ALA A 136 5.61 33.89 -9.97
N GLU A 137 6.23 32.76 -10.34
CA GLU A 137 6.97 32.63 -11.61
C GLU A 137 6.05 32.72 -12.84
N ALA A 138 4.87 32.08 -12.80
CA ALA A 138 3.90 32.13 -13.88
C ALA A 138 3.32 33.54 -14.07
N ARG A 139 3.01 34.27 -12.99
CA ARG A 139 2.59 35.68 -13.08
C ARG A 139 3.67 36.56 -13.70
N GLN A 140 4.94 36.36 -13.33
CA GLN A 140 6.05 37.07 -13.96
C GLN A 140 6.22 36.72 -15.44
N ALA A 141 5.93 35.48 -15.84
CA ALA A 141 5.98 35.06 -17.24
C ALA A 141 4.80 35.64 -18.06
N ASP A 142 3.59 35.63 -17.49
CA ASP A 142 2.40 36.20 -18.13
C ASP A 142 2.51 37.72 -18.28
N GLU A 143 3.06 38.44 -17.29
CA GLU A 143 3.32 39.88 -17.43
C GLU A 143 4.31 40.18 -18.57
N ARG A 144 5.32 39.31 -18.77
CA ARG A 144 6.24 39.42 -19.91
C ARG A 144 5.55 39.14 -21.24
N GLN A 145 4.70 38.10 -21.30
CA GLN A 145 3.98 37.75 -22.53
C GLN A 145 2.83 38.72 -22.86
N ALA A 146 2.17 39.31 -21.87
CA ALA A 146 1.14 40.32 -22.08
C ALA A 146 1.72 41.58 -22.77
N GLY A 147 2.99 41.90 -22.52
CA GLY A 147 3.72 42.92 -23.27
C GLY A 147 3.94 42.57 -24.75
N GLU A 148 4.13 41.29 -25.08
CA GLU A 148 4.36 40.83 -26.46
C GLU A 148 3.05 40.61 -27.23
N ARG A 149 1.97 40.15 -26.58
CA ARG A 149 0.67 39.85 -27.23
C ARG A 149 -0.08 41.09 -27.74
N GLN A 150 0.27 42.30 -27.29
CA GLN A 150 -0.28 43.52 -27.90
C GLN A 150 0.20 43.76 -29.35
N ALA A 151 1.14 42.95 -29.87
CA ALA A 151 1.65 43.09 -31.23
C ALA A 151 1.04 42.14 -32.28
N GLU A 152 0.39 41.03 -31.90
CA GLU A 152 -0.05 40.00 -32.86
C GLU A 152 -1.54 39.68 -32.76
N GLY A 153 -2.35 40.32 -33.62
CA GLY A 153 -3.77 40.04 -33.76
C GLY A 153 -4.08 39.02 -34.88
N ARG A 154 -5.06 38.13 -34.60
CA ARG A 154 -5.90 37.32 -35.53
C ARG A 154 -5.61 35.82 -35.77
N GLN A 155 -4.81 35.11 -34.96
CA GLN A 155 -4.70 33.63 -35.03
C GLN A 155 -5.13 32.89 -33.73
N ALA A 156 -6.17 33.37 -33.04
CA ALA A 156 -6.44 32.99 -31.65
C ALA A 156 -7.30 31.72 -31.43
N ASP A 157 -8.17 31.33 -32.38
CA ASP A 157 -9.22 30.33 -32.07
C ASP A 157 -8.79 28.86 -32.24
N GLU A 158 -7.90 28.52 -33.19
CA GLU A 158 -7.41 27.13 -33.31
C GLU A 158 -6.37 26.77 -32.23
N ARG A 159 -5.61 27.75 -31.71
CA ARG A 159 -4.61 27.51 -30.66
C ARG A 159 -5.23 27.16 -29.31
N GLN A 160 -6.45 27.62 -29.02
CA GLN A 160 -7.11 27.36 -27.73
C GLN A 160 -7.51 25.90 -27.50
N ALA A 161 -7.79 25.13 -28.57
CA ALA A 161 -8.16 23.72 -28.43
C ALA A 161 -6.94 22.83 -28.09
N ASP A 162 -5.81 23.08 -28.76
CA ASP A 162 -4.56 22.36 -28.51
C ASP A 162 -3.95 22.70 -27.14
N GLU A 163 -4.07 23.97 -26.69
CA GLU A 163 -3.63 24.38 -25.36
C GLU A 163 -4.37 23.65 -24.24
N ARG A 164 -5.70 23.45 -24.38
CA ARG A 164 -6.49 22.71 -23.35
C ARG A 164 -6.05 21.25 -23.20
N GLN A 165 -5.76 20.55 -24.30
CA GLN A 165 -5.24 19.18 -24.22
C GLN A 165 -3.81 19.11 -23.66
N ALA A 166 -2.98 20.11 -23.95
CA ALA A 166 -1.64 20.20 -23.37
C ALA A 166 -1.71 20.38 -21.85
N ASP A 167 -2.61 21.26 -21.37
CA ASP A 167 -2.80 21.54 -19.94
C ASP A 167 -3.30 20.32 -19.16
N GLU A 168 -4.26 19.55 -19.69
CA GLU A 168 -4.74 18.33 -19.02
C GLU A 168 -3.63 17.28 -18.88
N ARG A 169 -2.82 17.07 -19.92
CA ARG A 169 -1.66 16.17 -19.86
C ARG A 169 -0.61 16.66 -18.87
N GLN A 170 -0.40 17.97 -18.78
CA GLN A 170 0.54 18.57 -17.83
C GLN A 170 0.06 18.42 -16.38
N GLY A 171 -1.24 18.56 -16.13
CA GLY A 171 -1.86 18.34 -14.83
C GLY A 171 -1.69 16.91 -14.34
N ALA A 172 -1.99 15.92 -15.19
CA ALA A 172 -1.79 14.50 -14.88
C ALA A 172 -0.32 14.17 -14.58
N ALA A 173 0.61 14.65 -15.42
CA ALA A 173 2.05 14.44 -15.23
C ALA A 173 2.57 15.10 -13.94
N SER A 174 2.05 16.28 -13.58
CA SER A 174 2.41 16.96 -12.33
C SER A 174 1.95 16.18 -11.10
N THR A 175 0.74 15.60 -11.16
CA THR A 175 0.14 14.85 -10.05
C THR A 175 0.93 13.58 -9.77
N VAL A 176 1.31 12.84 -10.83
CA VAL A 176 2.15 11.64 -10.72
C VAL A 176 3.54 11.99 -10.18
N LYS A 177 4.17 13.07 -10.66
CA LYS A 177 5.47 13.54 -10.14
C LYS A 177 5.39 13.92 -8.66
N TRP A 178 4.33 14.59 -8.26
CA TRP A 178 4.08 14.96 -6.86
C TRP A 178 3.91 13.71 -5.99
N LEU A 179 3.05 12.77 -6.40
CA LEU A 179 2.84 11.52 -5.67
C LEU A 179 4.14 10.74 -5.53
N ASN A 180 4.90 10.58 -6.62
CA ASN A 180 6.19 9.89 -6.57
C ASN A 180 7.16 10.58 -5.59
N ARG A 181 7.23 11.92 -5.58
CA ARG A 181 8.10 12.67 -4.65
C ARG A 181 7.66 12.50 -3.20
N VAL A 182 6.36 12.57 -2.92
CA VAL A 182 5.83 12.40 -1.56
C VAL A 182 6.06 10.97 -1.07
N LEU A 183 5.72 9.98 -1.90
CA LEU A 183 5.84 8.56 -1.53
C LEU A 183 7.31 8.14 -1.39
N SER A 184 8.21 8.67 -2.21
CA SER A 184 9.64 8.35 -2.15
C SER A 184 10.40 9.04 -1.01
N GLN A 185 9.85 10.12 -0.44
CA GLN A 185 10.48 10.86 0.66
C GLN A 185 9.95 10.48 2.04
N LEU A 186 8.95 9.60 2.13
CA LEU A 186 8.46 9.13 3.41
C LEU A 186 9.39 8.03 3.92
N PRO A 187 10.24 8.30 4.94
CA PRO A 187 11.13 7.27 5.42
C PRO A 187 10.30 6.19 6.09
N LEU A 188 10.67 4.94 5.87
CA LEU A 188 10.06 3.75 6.48
C LEU A 188 9.96 3.86 8.02
N THR A 189 10.88 4.61 8.64
CA THR A 189 10.87 4.94 10.08
C THR A 189 9.62 5.72 10.52
N SER A 190 8.99 6.48 9.60
CA SER A 190 7.74 7.18 9.86
C SER A 190 6.54 6.26 9.90
N ILE A 191 6.65 4.99 9.51
CA ILE A 191 5.52 4.03 9.52
C ILE A 191 5.84 2.80 10.37
N SER A 192 7.11 2.56 10.69
CA SER A 192 7.49 1.53 11.64
C SER A 192 6.83 1.72 13.01
N PHE A 193 6.48 2.95 13.40
CA PHE A 193 5.74 3.20 14.65
C PHE A 193 4.31 2.65 14.61
N LEU A 194 3.67 2.57 13.43
CA LEU A 194 2.30 2.08 13.27
C LEU A 194 2.25 0.55 13.43
N LYS A 195 3.35 -0.11 13.11
CA LYS A 195 3.49 -1.55 13.12
C LYS A 195 3.93 -2.04 14.50
N PRO A 196 3.17 -2.94 15.17
CA PRO A 196 3.64 -3.66 16.34
C PRO A 196 4.94 -4.42 16.04
N VAL A 197 5.86 -4.47 17.01
CA VAL A 197 7.17 -5.16 16.85
C VAL A 197 7.00 -6.64 16.49
N THR A 198 5.94 -7.27 17.02
CA THR A 198 5.61 -8.67 16.77
C THR A 198 5.14 -8.92 15.34
N LEU A 199 4.49 -7.96 14.69
CA LEU A 199 3.98 -8.15 13.33
C LEU A 199 5.14 -8.32 12.33
N SER A 200 4.97 -9.17 11.32
CA SER A 200 5.87 -9.22 10.16
C SER A 200 5.49 -8.19 9.09
N TRP A 201 6.46 -7.66 8.34
CA TRP A 201 6.17 -6.78 7.19
C TRP A 201 5.53 -7.55 6.03
N SER A 202 5.89 -8.81 5.83
CA SER A 202 5.17 -9.74 4.94
C SER A 202 3.70 -9.84 5.29
N GLY A 203 3.38 -10.06 6.57
CA GLY A 203 2.01 -10.15 7.04
C GLY A 203 1.23 -8.87 6.80
N VAL A 204 1.86 -7.70 6.97
CA VAL A 204 1.26 -6.40 6.64
C VAL A 204 0.98 -6.29 5.13
N LEU A 205 1.96 -6.63 4.28
CA LEU A 205 1.79 -6.62 2.83
C LEU A 205 0.69 -7.58 2.39
N TRP A 206 0.68 -8.80 2.91
CA TRP A 206 -0.35 -9.82 2.67
C TRP A 206 -1.75 -9.33 3.02
N ARG A 207 -1.94 -8.83 4.26
CA ARG A 207 -3.23 -8.27 4.70
C ARG A 207 -3.65 -7.05 3.88
N SER A 208 -2.70 -6.20 3.50
CA SER A 208 -2.99 -5.02 2.65
C SER A 208 -3.45 -5.43 1.25
N ASN A 209 -2.87 -6.49 0.68
CA ASN A 209 -3.33 -7.05 -0.60
C ASN A 209 -4.76 -7.61 -0.47
N ILE A 210 -5.04 -8.40 0.56
CA ILE A 210 -6.40 -8.92 0.80
C ILE A 210 -7.40 -7.78 0.99
N ALA A 211 -7.04 -6.74 1.77
CA ALA A 211 -7.88 -5.56 1.93
C ALA A 211 -8.15 -4.88 0.58
N GLY A 212 -7.13 -4.71 -0.26
CA GLY A 212 -7.29 -4.16 -1.61
C GLY A 212 -8.23 -4.97 -2.50
N ILE A 213 -8.18 -6.32 -2.42
CA ILE A 213 -9.10 -7.22 -3.12
C ILE A 213 -10.53 -7.05 -2.60
N VAL A 214 -10.73 -7.09 -1.29
CA VAL A 214 -12.06 -6.94 -0.66
C VAL A 214 -12.69 -5.59 -1.01
N VAL A 215 -11.91 -4.52 -0.95
CA VAL A 215 -12.41 -3.17 -1.28
C VAL A 215 -12.69 -3.02 -2.77
N GLY A 216 -11.85 -3.58 -3.63
CA GLY A 216 -12.09 -3.61 -5.07
C GLY A 216 -13.36 -4.38 -5.43
N PHE A 217 -13.56 -5.54 -4.80
CA PHE A 217 -14.78 -6.32 -5.00
C PHE A 217 -16.02 -5.62 -4.43
N ASN A 218 -15.91 -4.94 -3.28
CA ASN A 218 -16.98 -4.11 -2.74
C ASN A 218 -17.36 -2.98 -3.71
N LEU A 219 -16.39 -2.28 -4.31
CA LEU A 219 -16.67 -1.28 -5.33
C LEU A 219 -17.37 -1.89 -6.55
N TRP A 220 -16.83 -2.98 -7.09
CA TRP A 220 -17.45 -3.68 -8.22
C TRP A 220 -18.90 -4.09 -7.91
N PHE A 221 -19.14 -4.66 -6.71
CA PHE A 221 -20.46 -5.11 -6.29
C PHE A 221 -21.48 -3.97 -6.31
N TRP A 222 -21.14 -2.80 -5.77
CA TRP A 222 -22.09 -1.68 -5.71
C TRP A 222 -22.26 -0.94 -7.03
N TYR A 223 -21.22 -0.83 -7.87
CA TYR A 223 -21.32 -0.12 -9.15
C TYR A 223 -21.90 -0.97 -10.28
N SER A 224 -21.59 -2.27 -10.31
CA SER A 224 -21.93 -3.16 -11.42
C SER A 224 -22.58 -4.45 -10.95
N GLY A 225 -22.00 -5.10 -9.93
CA GLY A 225 -22.36 -6.45 -9.54
C GLY A 225 -23.80 -6.61 -9.06
N ILE A 226 -24.38 -5.62 -8.38
CA ILE A 226 -25.77 -5.68 -7.89
C ILE A 226 -26.78 -5.80 -9.05
N ASN A 227 -26.52 -5.12 -10.16
CA ASN A 227 -27.37 -5.16 -11.36
C ASN A 227 -27.13 -6.45 -12.17
N GLU A 228 -25.89 -6.94 -12.21
CA GLU A 228 -25.50 -8.15 -12.93
C GLU A 228 -26.02 -9.42 -12.26
N LEU A 229 -25.93 -9.48 -10.92
CA LEU A 229 -26.38 -10.63 -10.12
C LEU A 229 -27.91 -10.67 -9.94
N TYR A 230 -28.63 -9.65 -10.39
CA TYR A 230 -30.08 -9.55 -10.25
C TYR A 230 -30.79 -9.19 -11.57
N PRO A 231 -30.66 -10.01 -12.63
CA PRO A 231 -31.28 -9.72 -13.91
C PRO A 231 -32.79 -10.05 -13.85
N GLY A 232 -33.61 -9.05 -13.53
CA GLY A 232 -35.07 -9.16 -13.55
C GLY A 232 -35.72 -8.70 -12.26
N ARG A 233 -36.16 -7.44 -12.23
CA ARG A 233 -36.67 -6.69 -11.07
C ARG A 233 -38.05 -7.17 -10.55
N THR A 234 -38.24 -8.45 -10.27
CA THR A 234 -39.53 -8.90 -9.71
C THR A 234 -39.55 -8.83 -8.18
N CYS A 235 -38.40 -8.94 -7.50
CA CYS A 235 -38.32 -8.92 -6.03
C CYS A 235 -37.17 -8.07 -5.50
N VAL A 236 -37.49 -6.94 -4.88
CA VAL A 236 -36.45 -6.09 -4.28
C VAL A 236 -35.84 -6.79 -3.06
N PRO A 237 -34.53 -7.09 -3.05
CA PRO A 237 -33.92 -7.75 -1.92
C PRO A 237 -33.88 -6.80 -0.72
N THR A 238 -34.46 -7.22 0.40
CA THR A 238 -34.52 -6.42 1.63
C THR A 238 -33.67 -7.03 2.73
N ILE A 239 -32.86 -6.20 3.38
CA ILE A 239 -32.07 -6.57 4.55
C ILE A 239 -32.78 -6.10 5.83
N PHE A 240 -32.58 -6.82 6.92
CA PHE A 240 -33.03 -6.42 8.24
C PHE A 240 -31.81 -6.25 9.14
N MET A 241 -31.50 -4.99 9.52
CA MET A 241 -30.54 -4.70 10.59
C MET A 241 -31.28 -4.17 11.82
N PHE A 242 -31.89 -2.99 11.70
CA PHE A 242 -32.75 -2.38 12.74
C PHE A 242 -34.15 -2.06 12.22
N SER A 243 -34.32 -2.05 10.90
CA SER A 243 -35.58 -1.91 10.18
C SER A 243 -35.44 -2.61 8.83
N ARG A 244 -36.56 -2.85 8.15
CA ARG A 244 -36.58 -3.37 6.78
C ARG A 244 -35.98 -2.31 5.87
N GLN A 245 -34.81 -2.58 5.32
CA GLN A 245 -34.13 -1.69 4.39
C GLN A 245 -34.03 -2.36 3.03
N SER A 246 -34.42 -1.63 1.99
CA SER A 246 -34.14 -2.05 0.61
C SER A 246 -32.64 -1.96 0.36
N LEU A 247 -32.07 -2.93 -0.34
CA LEU A 247 -30.70 -2.82 -0.85
C LEU A 247 -30.56 -1.73 -1.91
N GLU A 248 -31.65 -1.34 -2.57
CA GLU A 248 -31.68 -0.25 -3.55
C GLU A 248 -31.88 1.11 -2.87
N GLY A 249 -31.35 2.17 -3.49
CA GLY A 249 -31.61 3.56 -3.09
C GLY A 249 -30.65 4.08 -2.01
N PRO A 250 -31.13 4.55 -0.83
CA PRO A 250 -30.24 5.19 0.16
C PRO A 250 -29.13 4.29 0.68
N VAL A 251 -29.39 2.98 0.84
CA VAL A 251 -28.39 2.01 1.31
C VAL A 251 -27.30 1.82 0.26
N GLU A 252 -27.67 1.62 -1.01
CA GLU A 252 -26.74 1.55 -2.13
C GLU A 252 -25.87 2.80 -2.21
N GLN A 253 -26.46 4.00 -2.13
CA GLN A 253 -25.71 5.26 -2.17
C GLN A 253 -24.75 5.38 -0.99
N PHE A 254 -25.19 5.01 0.22
CA PHE A 254 -24.35 5.01 1.41
C PHE A 254 -23.17 4.04 1.27
N CYS A 255 -23.44 2.78 0.89
CA CYS A 255 -22.41 1.77 0.75
C CYS A 255 -21.44 2.06 -0.40
N THR A 256 -21.93 2.63 -1.50
CA THR A 256 -21.09 3.11 -2.61
C THR A 256 -20.15 4.21 -2.16
N THR A 257 -20.69 5.22 -1.47
CA THR A 257 -19.90 6.36 -0.94
C THR A 257 -18.84 5.89 0.04
N MET A 258 -19.24 5.05 1.01
CA MET A 258 -18.32 4.45 1.98
C MET A 258 -17.27 3.56 1.30
N GLY A 259 -17.66 2.82 0.26
CA GLY A 259 -16.75 2.01 -0.55
C GLY A 259 -15.67 2.84 -1.23
N VAL A 260 -16.03 4.00 -1.81
CA VAL A 260 -15.07 4.93 -2.43
C VAL A 260 -14.11 5.51 -1.39
N ILE A 261 -14.62 5.97 -0.25
CA ILE A 261 -13.79 6.49 0.85
C ILE A 261 -12.79 5.41 1.30
N LEU A 262 -13.26 4.19 1.51
CA LEU A 262 -12.42 3.08 1.92
C LEU A 262 -11.39 2.72 0.86
N ALA A 263 -11.76 2.74 -0.42
CA ALA A 263 -10.86 2.49 -1.54
C ALA A 263 -9.72 3.50 -1.62
N VAL A 264 -10.01 4.79 -1.43
CA VAL A 264 -8.97 5.82 -1.39
C VAL A 264 -7.97 5.51 -0.28
N VAL A 265 -8.45 5.24 0.94
CA VAL A 265 -7.57 4.96 2.09
C VAL A 265 -6.75 3.68 1.88
N VAL A 266 -7.41 2.59 1.50
CA VAL A 266 -6.78 1.27 1.37
C VAL A 266 -5.84 1.22 0.18
N TYR A 267 -6.20 1.76 -0.98
CA TYR A 267 -5.33 1.74 -2.15
C TYR A 267 -4.14 2.69 -2.03
N LEU A 268 -4.28 3.85 -1.38
CA LEU A 268 -3.12 4.69 -1.10
C LEU A 268 -2.11 3.97 -0.19
N LEU A 269 -2.60 3.31 0.86
CA LEU A 269 -1.75 2.51 1.75
C LEU A 269 -1.13 1.32 1.03
N TRP A 270 -1.92 0.59 0.24
CA TRP A 270 -1.45 -0.56 -0.54
C TRP A 270 -0.39 -0.15 -1.57
N LEU A 271 -0.64 0.93 -2.33
CA LEU A 271 0.31 1.45 -3.31
C LEU A 271 1.62 1.84 -2.64
N TYR A 272 1.54 2.53 -1.50
CA TYR A 272 2.72 2.89 -0.72
C TYR A 272 3.53 1.67 -0.29
N LEU A 273 2.87 0.66 0.29
CA LEU A 273 3.53 -0.57 0.72
C LEU A 273 4.09 -1.38 -0.47
N ALA A 274 3.39 -1.39 -1.59
CA ALA A 274 3.85 -2.05 -2.82
C ALA A 274 5.10 -1.37 -3.38
N LEU A 275 5.17 -0.04 -3.40
CA LEU A 275 6.35 0.71 -3.85
C LEU A 275 7.55 0.49 -2.93
N ILE A 276 7.34 0.45 -1.62
CA ILE A 276 8.40 0.06 -0.67
C ILE A 276 8.87 -1.35 -0.92
N SER A 277 7.93 -2.30 -1.06
CA SER A 277 8.25 -3.70 -1.30
C SER A 277 9.06 -3.84 -2.60
N LEU A 278 8.66 -3.11 -3.65
CA LEU A 278 9.36 -3.08 -4.93
C LEU A 278 10.78 -2.50 -4.78
N ARG A 279 10.95 -1.40 -4.03
CA ARG A 279 12.27 -0.82 -3.72
C ARG A 279 13.17 -1.82 -2.99
N LEU A 280 12.67 -2.44 -1.93
CA LEU A 280 13.43 -3.42 -1.15
C LEU A 280 13.79 -4.64 -2.01
N PHE A 281 12.88 -5.08 -2.88
CA PHE A 281 13.13 -6.17 -3.80
C PHE A 281 14.21 -5.82 -4.83
N ILE A 282 14.15 -4.63 -5.43
CA ILE A 282 15.16 -4.14 -6.37
C ILE A 282 16.52 -4.00 -5.68
N PHE A 283 16.56 -3.46 -4.45
CA PHE A 283 17.78 -3.42 -3.65
C PHE A 283 18.37 -4.80 -3.43
N PHE A 284 17.53 -5.77 -3.06
CA PHE A 284 17.95 -7.16 -2.89
C PHE A 284 18.54 -7.73 -4.17
N LEU A 285 17.89 -7.52 -5.32
CA LEU A 285 18.40 -7.96 -6.63
C LEU A 285 19.75 -7.32 -6.96
N VAL A 286 19.94 -6.02 -6.69
CA VAL A 286 21.23 -5.36 -6.93
C VAL A 286 22.32 -5.93 -6.02
N CYS A 287 22.02 -6.19 -4.74
CA CYS A 287 22.97 -6.83 -3.82
C CYS A 287 23.36 -8.24 -4.28
N VAL A 288 22.40 -9.04 -4.74
CA VAL A 288 22.65 -10.38 -5.28
C VAL A 288 23.48 -10.31 -6.57
N PHE A 289 23.08 -9.44 -7.51
CA PHE A 289 23.80 -9.23 -8.77
C PHE A 289 25.25 -8.81 -8.52
N ARG A 290 25.46 -7.88 -7.59
CA ARG A 290 26.79 -7.45 -7.17
C ARG A 290 27.60 -8.63 -6.64
N GLU A 291 27.09 -9.39 -5.67
CA GLU A 291 27.80 -10.54 -5.10
C GLU A 291 28.21 -11.55 -6.20
N ILE A 292 27.30 -11.83 -7.15
CA ILE A 292 27.57 -12.69 -8.30
C ILE A 292 28.67 -12.10 -9.18
N ALA A 293 28.62 -10.80 -9.48
CA ALA A 293 29.61 -10.13 -10.30
C ALA A 293 31.01 -10.15 -9.66
N PHE A 294 31.12 -9.89 -8.36
CA PHE A 294 32.39 -9.91 -7.63
C PHE A 294 32.98 -11.32 -7.56
N ARG A 295 32.18 -12.34 -7.22
CA ARG A 295 32.62 -13.74 -7.21
C ARG A 295 33.00 -14.24 -8.62
N GLY A 296 32.23 -13.83 -9.62
CA GLY A 296 32.51 -14.15 -11.02
C GLY A 296 33.83 -13.53 -11.48
N ALA A 297 34.09 -12.26 -11.14
CA ALA A 297 35.35 -11.59 -11.46
C ALA A 297 36.55 -12.25 -10.78
N GLU A 298 36.44 -12.57 -9.49
CA GLU A 298 37.49 -13.27 -8.73
C GLU A 298 37.80 -14.65 -9.32
N HIS A 299 36.77 -15.40 -9.73
CA HIS A 299 36.94 -16.71 -10.36
C HIS A 299 37.64 -16.63 -11.72
N ILE A 300 37.41 -15.56 -12.49
CA ILE A 300 38.02 -15.37 -13.81
C ILE A 300 39.52 -15.06 -13.68
N ARG A 301 39.92 -14.24 -12.70
CA ARG A 301 41.33 -13.86 -12.50
C ARG A 301 41.57 -13.39 -11.07
N GLU A 302 42.55 -13.99 -10.40
CA GLU A 302 43.03 -13.50 -9.11
C GLU A 302 43.47 -12.02 -9.23
N GLY A 303 42.94 -11.17 -8.35
CA GLY A 303 43.14 -9.72 -8.38
C GLY A 303 42.27 -8.95 -9.39
N ALA A 304 41.30 -9.59 -10.07
CA ALA A 304 40.36 -8.87 -10.94
C ALA A 304 39.48 -7.89 -10.17
N VAL A 305 39.12 -8.23 -8.93
CA VAL A 305 38.30 -7.37 -8.06
C VAL A 305 39.00 -6.05 -7.79
N ASP A 306 40.29 -6.07 -7.45
CA ASP A 306 41.08 -4.86 -7.18
C ASP A 306 41.16 -3.98 -8.44
N LYS A 307 41.40 -4.58 -9.60
CA LYS A 307 41.42 -3.87 -10.90
C LYS A 307 40.05 -3.29 -11.27
N PHE A 308 38.97 -4.03 -10.99
CA PHE A 308 37.61 -3.55 -11.21
C PHE A 308 37.28 -2.36 -10.30
N GLN A 309 37.73 -2.41 -9.05
CA GLN A 309 37.55 -1.32 -8.10
C GLN A 309 38.38 -0.09 -8.47
N GLU A 310 39.62 -0.27 -8.94
CA GLU A 310 40.46 0.79 -9.48
C GLU A 310 39.83 1.40 -10.75
N ALA A 311 39.27 0.57 -11.64
CA ALA A 311 38.55 1.03 -12.83
C ALA A 311 37.25 1.80 -12.47
N LEU A 312 36.51 1.36 -11.46
CA LEU A 312 35.34 2.09 -10.95
C LEU A 312 35.74 3.44 -10.34
N GLN A 313 36.85 3.48 -9.60
CA GLN A 313 37.39 4.73 -9.06
C GLN A 313 37.83 5.70 -10.16
N SER A 314 38.44 5.19 -11.24
CA SER A 314 38.83 6.03 -12.39
C SER A 314 37.62 6.51 -13.21
N LEU A 315 36.51 5.76 -13.21
CA LEU A 315 35.24 6.15 -13.83
C LEU A 315 34.39 7.07 -12.95
N ASN A 316 34.69 7.22 -11.65
CA ASN A 316 33.97 8.10 -10.73
C ASN A 316 33.71 9.53 -11.26
N PRO A 317 34.69 10.25 -11.85
CA PRO A 317 34.43 11.57 -12.43
C PRO A 317 33.41 11.58 -13.57
N ILE A 318 33.24 10.46 -14.29
CA ILE A 318 32.24 10.31 -15.37
C ILE A 318 30.89 9.87 -14.81
N LEU A 319 30.87 9.03 -13.78
CA LEU A 319 29.65 8.51 -13.16
C LEU A 319 28.93 9.55 -12.30
N LYS A 320 29.65 10.43 -11.59
CA LYS A 320 29.06 11.51 -10.80
C LYS A 320 28.07 12.40 -11.58
N PRO A 321 28.40 12.92 -12.77
CA PRO A 321 27.45 13.70 -13.54
C PRO A 321 26.25 12.86 -14.01
N ILE A 322 26.44 11.57 -14.31
CA ILE A 322 25.32 10.67 -14.63
C ILE A 322 24.40 10.50 -13.42
N GLU A 323 24.95 10.36 -12.21
CA GLU A 323 24.18 10.28 -10.96
C GLU A 323 23.40 11.58 -10.69
N ILE A 324 24.03 12.74 -10.91
CA ILE A 324 23.37 14.06 -10.79
C ILE A 324 22.25 14.17 -11.82
N VAL A 325 22.49 13.77 -13.07
CA VAL A 325 21.49 13.79 -14.14
C VAL A 325 20.35 12.80 -13.85
N ALA A 326 20.67 11.61 -13.35
CA ALA A 326 19.68 10.62 -12.94
C ALA A 326 18.79 11.14 -11.80
N ARG A 327 19.38 11.82 -10.80
CA ARG A 327 18.63 12.48 -9.71
C ARG A 327 17.85 13.71 -10.16
N ALA A 328 18.38 14.45 -11.13
CA ALA A 328 17.78 15.68 -11.63
C ALA A 328 16.65 15.41 -12.64
N MET A 329 16.68 14.29 -13.34
CA MET A 329 15.63 13.93 -14.30
C MET A 329 14.31 13.64 -13.56
N PRO A 330 13.27 14.46 -13.77
CA PRO A 330 11.96 14.26 -13.17
C PRO A 330 11.19 13.23 -13.98
N GLY A 331 11.68 12.00 -14.03
CA GLY A 331 11.03 10.86 -14.65
C GLY A 331 10.43 9.93 -13.58
N PRO A 332 9.17 9.46 -13.73
CA PRO A 332 8.61 8.39 -12.91
C PRO A 332 9.23 7.00 -13.21
N GLY A 333 10.46 6.96 -13.70
CA GLY A 333 11.10 5.75 -14.22
C GLY A 333 11.91 5.01 -13.18
N VAL A 334 12.06 3.70 -13.43
CA VAL A 334 12.96 2.75 -12.74
C VAL A 334 14.34 3.34 -12.44
N VAL A 335 14.83 4.27 -13.27
CA VAL A 335 16.12 4.95 -13.09
C VAL A 335 16.20 5.74 -11.78
N ASN A 336 15.16 6.48 -11.38
CA ASN A 336 15.15 7.20 -10.10
C ASN A 336 15.10 6.24 -8.91
N LEU A 337 14.43 5.10 -9.09
CA LEU A 337 14.41 4.03 -8.11
C LEU A 337 15.80 3.38 -7.96
N MET A 338 16.54 3.30 -9.06
CA MET A 338 17.87 2.69 -9.15
C MET A 338 19.02 3.64 -8.81
N ALA A 339 18.80 4.95 -8.82
CA ALA A 339 19.86 5.96 -8.65
C ALA A 339 20.71 5.76 -7.39
N PRO A 340 20.15 5.42 -6.20
CA PRO A 340 20.97 5.11 -5.02
C PRO A 340 21.87 3.88 -5.22
N TYR A 341 21.41 2.91 -6.01
CA TYR A 341 22.12 1.64 -6.26
C TYR A 341 23.16 1.74 -7.39
N LEU A 342 23.05 2.78 -8.22
CA LEU A 342 24.06 3.14 -9.23
C LEU A 342 25.15 4.04 -8.67
N SER A 343 25.05 4.47 -7.41
CA SER A 343 26.08 5.30 -6.78
C SER A 343 27.42 4.57 -6.79
N THR A 344 28.45 5.29 -7.22
CA THR A 344 29.84 4.80 -7.20
C THR A 344 30.26 4.35 -5.81
N ASP A 345 29.75 5.00 -4.77
CA ASP A 345 30.08 4.69 -3.37
C ASP A 345 29.58 3.31 -2.97
N PHE A 346 28.40 2.92 -3.49
CA PHE A 346 27.88 1.57 -3.29
C PHE A 346 28.85 0.54 -3.86
N TRP A 347 29.25 0.67 -5.12
CA TRP A 347 30.15 -0.27 -5.82
C TRP A 347 31.60 -0.22 -5.33
N ALA A 348 32.07 0.95 -4.88
CA ALA A 348 33.43 1.15 -4.37
C ALA A 348 33.62 0.69 -2.91
N THR A 349 32.53 0.33 -2.22
CA THR A 349 32.63 -0.19 -0.85
C THR A 349 33.35 -1.56 -0.87
N PRO A 350 34.45 -1.73 -0.11
CA PRO A 350 35.19 -3.00 -0.03
C PRO A 350 34.32 -4.20 0.40
N LEU A 351 34.60 -5.40 -0.14
CA LEU A 351 33.79 -6.60 0.06
C LEU A 351 33.64 -7.01 1.54
N ASP A 352 34.64 -6.72 2.36
CA ASP A 352 34.67 -7.01 3.80
C ASP A 352 33.74 -6.12 4.63
N ARG A 353 33.35 -4.96 4.10
CA ARG A 353 32.47 -3.98 4.79
C ARG A 353 31.00 -4.11 4.40
N ILE A 354 30.70 -4.86 3.36
CA ILE A 354 29.32 -5.02 2.87
C ILE A 354 28.64 -6.11 3.71
N PRO A 355 27.36 -5.92 4.10
CA PRO A 355 26.59 -7.00 4.68
C PRO A 355 26.56 -8.18 3.72
N LYS A 356 26.97 -9.36 4.19
CA LYS A 356 26.96 -10.57 3.36
C LYS A 356 25.53 -10.87 2.91
N LEU A 357 25.36 -11.60 1.81
CA LEU A 357 24.03 -12.06 1.38
C LEU A 357 23.27 -12.77 2.52
N SER A 358 23.98 -13.52 3.36
CA SER A 358 23.41 -14.14 4.57
C SER A 358 22.88 -13.11 5.57
N ASP A 359 23.53 -11.97 5.72
CA ASP A 359 23.13 -10.91 6.64
C ASP A 359 21.95 -10.10 6.06
N ILE A 360 21.93 -9.88 4.75
CA ILE A 360 20.78 -9.29 4.04
C ILE A 360 19.58 -10.24 4.09
N LEU A 361 19.78 -11.53 3.84
CA LEU A 361 18.73 -12.54 3.97
C LEU A 361 18.26 -12.67 5.43
N ARG A 362 19.13 -12.51 6.42
CA ARG A 362 18.75 -12.43 7.83
C ARG A 362 17.98 -11.17 8.16
N LEU A 363 18.37 -10.01 7.61
CA LEU A 363 17.63 -8.76 7.77
C LEU A 363 16.26 -8.87 7.12
N TYR A 364 16.19 -9.38 5.89
CA TYR A 364 14.96 -9.63 5.17
C TYR A 364 14.11 -10.64 5.94
N ALA A 365 14.67 -11.77 6.35
CA ALA A 365 13.99 -12.75 7.18
C ALA A 365 13.50 -12.13 8.49
N ALA A 366 14.29 -11.28 9.16
CA ALA A 366 13.89 -10.59 10.39
C ALA A 366 12.76 -9.57 10.16
N LEU A 367 12.79 -8.83 9.04
CA LEU A 367 11.70 -7.96 8.61
C LEU A 367 10.43 -8.78 8.32
N MET A 368 10.60 -9.99 7.79
CA MET A 368 9.55 -10.93 7.41
C MET A 368 9.07 -11.83 8.56
N SER A 369 9.83 -11.99 9.65
CA SER A 369 9.49 -12.88 10.77
C SER A 369 8.79 -12.18 11.92
N GLY A 370 8.69 -10.84 11.88
CA GLY A 370 8.37 -10.06 13.08
C GLY A 370 9.61 -9.99 13.97
N GLY A 371 9.93 -8.80 14.46
CA GLY A 371 11.22 -8.58 15.13
C GLY A 371 11.39 -9.51 16.32
N LEU A 372 12.57 -10.13 16.44
CA LEU A 372 12.96 -10.83 17.66
C LEU A 372 12.86 -9.85 18.83
N SER A 373 12.06 -10.19 19.84
CA SER A 373 11.93 -9.39 21.06
C SER A 373 13.32 -9.09 21.63
N PRO A 374 13.65 -7.82 21.97
CA PRO A 374 14.96 -7.44 22.51
C PRO A 374 15.39 -8.28 23.72
N ASP A 375 14.43 -8.79 24.50
CA ASP A 375 14.67 -9.59 25.71
C ASP A 375 15.04 -11.05 25.43
N ASN A 376 14.78 -11.57 24.22
CA ASN A 376 15.27 -12.88 23.79
C ASN A 376 16.66 -12.81 23.14
N ARG A 377 17.39 -11.70 23.31
CA ARG A 377 18.80 -11.66 22.90
C ARG A 377 19.57 -12.64 23.78
N PRO A 378 20.27 -13.64 23.21
CA PRO A 378 21.19 -14.44 24.00
C PRO A 378 22.21 -13.48 24.62
N SER A 379 22.30 -13.49 25.95
CA SER A 379 23.20 -12.63 26.75
C SER A 379 24.69 -12.84 26.43
N ASN A 380 25.02 -13.83 25.58
CA ASN A 380 26.35 -14.19 25.15
C ASN A 380 26.60 -13.95 23.64
N LEU A 381 25.99 -12.93 23.05
CA LEU A 381 26.40 -12.48 21.70
C LEU A 381 27.81 -11.88 21.77
N ARG A 382 28.77 -12.49 21.05
CA ARG A 382 30.16 -12.03 21.00
C ARG A 382 30.22 -10.51 20.77
N PRO A 383 31.07 -9.75 21.48
CA PRO A 383 31.13 -8.29 21.40
C PRO A 383 31.35 -7.75 19.97
N GLY A 384 31.94 -8.54 19.07
CA GLY A 384 32.03 -8.20 17.65
C GLY A 384 30.68 -8.07 16.95
N VAL A 385 29.72 -8.96 17.25
CA VAL A 385 28.39 -8.98 16.61
C VAL A 385 27.52 -7.83 17.13
N GLN A 386 27.69 -7.41 18.39
CA GLN A 386 26.97 -6.27 18.95
C GLN A 386 27.40 -4.94 18.29
N LYS A 387 28.69 -4.83 17.90
CA LYS A 387 29.19 -3.75 17.05
C LYS A 387 28.60 -3.82 15.63
N THR A 388 28.47 -5.01 15.07
CA THR A 388 27.81 -5.23 13.76
C THR A 388 26.33 -4.85 13.79
N TYR A 389 25.60 -5.12 14.87
CA TYR A 389 24.20 -4.69 15.03
C TYR A 389 24.07 -3.16 15.22
N GLY A 390 25.02 -2.52 15.91
CA GLY A 390 25.12 -1.06 15.94
C GLY A 390 25.34 -0.48 14.53
N HIS A 391 26.14 -1.17 13.71
CA HIS A 391 26.33 -0.83 12.31
C HIS A 391 25.08 -1.11 11.48
N PHE A 392 24.33 -2.19 11.74
CA PHE A 392 23.02 -2.44 11.12
C PHE A 392 21.99 -1.38 11.49
N ARG A 393 22.04 -0.80 12.70
CA ARG A 393 21.18 0.35 13.06
C ARG A 393 21.58 1.61 12.29
N ALA A 394 22.87 1.78 12.03
CA ALA A 394 23.40 2.86 11.20
C ALA A 394 23.13 2.62 9.71
N ILE A 395 23.14 1.37 9.23
CA ILE A 395 22.75 0.94 7.87
C ILE A 395 21.24 0.98 7.74
N ASP A 396 20.45 0.69 8.76
CA ASP A 396 19.01 0.97 8.81
C ASP A 396 18.83 2.48 8.68
N TYR A 397 19.53 3.31 9.44
CA TYR A 397 19.46 4.76 9.25
C TYR A 397 19.93 5.23 7.86
N TRP A 398 20.96 4.63 7.28
CA TRP A 398 21.51 5.02 5.97
C TRP A 398 20.66 4.47 4.81
N CYS A 399 20.24 3.21 4.85
CA CYS A 399 19.36 2.57 3.87
C CYS A 399 17.91 3.03 4.01
N LEU A 400 17.41 3.36 5.22
CA LEU A 400 16.08 3.97 5.43
C LEU A 400 16.10 5.49 5.22
N ALA A 401 17.28 6.13 5.15
CA ALA A 401 17.41 7.52 4.69
C ALA A 401 17.71 7.60 3.18
N ALA A 402 18.28 6.54 2.58
CA ALA A 402 18.51 6.41 1.14
C ALA A 402 17.33 5.76 0.39
N CYS A 403 16.51 4.94 1.06
CA CYS A 403 15.18 4.51 0.61
C CYS A 403 14.13 5.52 1.08
#